data_AF-A0AAU7UET0-F1
#
_entry.id   AF-A0AAU7UET0-F1
#
_cell.length_a   1.000
_cell.length_b   1.000
_cell.length_c   1.000
_cell.angle_alpha   90.00
_cell.angle_beta   90.00
_cell.angle_gamma   90.00
#
_symmetry.space_group_name_H-M   'P 1'
#
loop_
_entity.id
_entity.type
_entity.pdbx_description
1 polymer ?
#
loop_
_entity_poly.entity_id
_entity_poly.type
_entity_poly.pdbx_seq_one_letter_code
_entity_poly.pdbx_strand_id
1 'polypeptide(L)'
;MVYAEHLPKKKLKELVDRIIKAEKMERQIAEAIMHFRISPYPDIVIHKRNRNDENAVIIEVKYKDDERGDEGREYDRAKIKAFTDSEQTHKYKCGVFLEVSSQEAIIEVYSKGQYVLTRSFQRGAQI
;
A
#
# COMPACT_ATOMS: atom_id res chain seq x y z
N MET A 1 -33.10 31.94 0.09
CA MET A 1 -33.56 31.41 1.39
C MET A 1 -32.94 30.04 1.60
N VAL A 2 -32.04 29.91 2.58
CA VAL A 2 -31.33 28.67 2.89
C VAL A 2 -32.15 27.90 3.93
N TYR A 3 -32.66 26.72 3.55
CA TYR A 3 -33.57 25.88 4.36
C TYR A 3 -32.87 25.12 5.52
N ALA A 4 -31.92 25.74 6.23
CA ALA A 4 -31.12 25.03 7.23
C ALA A 4 -31.61 25.18 8.69
N GLU A 5 -32.47 26.15 9.00
CA GLU A 5 -32.53 26.63 10.39
C GLU A 5 -33.41 25.83 11.38
N HIS A 6 -34.15 24.80 10.96
CA HIS A 6 -35.02 24.07 11.90
C HIS A 6 -35.06 22.55 11.68
N LEU A 7 -33.92 21.91 11.37
CA LEU A 7 -33.87 20.46 11.40
C LEU A 7 -33.90 19.95 12.86
N PRO A 8 -34.84 19.07 13.24
CA PRO A 8 -34.86 18.46 14.57
C PRO A 8 -33.54 17.73 14.85
N LYS A 9 -32.95 17.90 16.05
CA LYS A 9 -31.66 17.29 16.44
C LYS A 9 -31.57 15.79 16.14
N LYS A 10 -32.69 15.07 16.26
CA LYS A 10 -32.79 13.64 15.91
C LYS A 10 -32.55 13.38 14.42
N LYS A 11 -33.19 14.15 13.54
CA LYS A 11 -32.99 14.05 12.07
C LYS A 11 -31.57 14.45 11.68
N LEU A 12 -30.98 15.45 12.36
CA LEU A 12 -29.59 15.83 12.14
C LEU A 12 -28.63 14.70 12.50
N LYS A 13 -28.85 14.02 13.63
CA LYS A 13 -28.05 12.86 14.04
C LYS A 13 -28.16 11.71 13.03
N GLU A 14 -29.38 11.38 12.60
CA GLU A 14 -29.61 10.35 11.58
C GLU A 14 -28.92 10.67 10.25
N LEU A 15 -28.87 11.95 9.86
CA LEU A 15 -28.13 12.41 8.68
C LEU A 15 -26.62 12.22 8.84
N VAL A 16 -26.06 12.62 9.98
CA VAL A 16 -24.62 12.46 10.27
C VAL A 16 -24.22 10.97 10.28
N ASP A 17 -25.01 10.11 10.94
CA ASP A 17 -24.73 8.67 10.99
C ASP A 17 -24.74 8.04 9.58
N ARG A 18 -25.63 8.51 8.70
CA ARG A 18 -25.68 8.08 7.30
C ARG A 18 -24.46 8.52 6.50
N ILE A 19 -23.97 9.75 6.71
CA ILE A 19 -22.76 10.26 6.05
C ILE A 19 -21.55 9.43 6.47
N ILE A 20 -21.36 9.23 7.78
CA ILE A 20 -20.25 8.41 8.30
C ILE A 20 -20.30 6.99 7.73
N LYS A 21 -21.49 6.39 7.64
CA LYS A 21 -21.67 5.05 7.05
C LYS A 21 -21.32 5.03 5.56
N ALA A 22 -21.69 6.06 4.81
CA ALA A 22 -21.36 6.18 3.39
C ALA A 22 -19.85 6.31 3.18
N GLU A 23 -19.19 7.19 3.93
CA GLU A 23 -17.72 7.37 3.90
C GLU A 23 -16.99 6.06 4.20
N LYS A 24 -17.46 5.30 5.19
CA LYS A 24 -16.89 3.99 5.52
C LYS A 24 -17.06 2.97 4.39
N MET A 25 -18.22 2.98 3.73
CA MET A 25 -18.51 2.08 2.62
C MET A 25 -17.70 2.44 1.36
N GLU A 26 -17.53 3.72 1.07
CA GLU A 26 -16.65 4.20 0.00
C GLU A 26 -15.21 3.74 0.22
N ARG A 27 -14.71 3.84 1.46
CA ARG A 27 -13.37 3.35 1.80
C ARG A 27 -13.22 1.84 1.55
N GLN A 28 -14.22 1.04 1.95
CA GLN A 28 -14.20 -0.41 1.73
C GLN A 28 -14.26 -0.76 0.24
N ILE A 29 -15.05 -0.02 -0.54
CA ILE A 29 -15.13 -0.19 -2.00
C ILE A 29 -13.80 0.18 -2.65
N ALA A 30 -13.18 1.29 -2.23
CA ALA A 30 -11.86 1.71 -2.72
C ALA A 30 -10.77 0.67 -2.39
N GLU A 31 -10.76 0.13 -1.18
CA GLU A 31 -9.86 -0.95 -0.78
C GLU A 31 -10.10 -2.23 -1.60
N ALA A 32 -11.36 -2.62 -1.83
CA ALA A 32 -11.71 -3.80 -2.64
C ALA A 32 -11.35 -3.62 -4.12
N ILE A 33 -11.59 -2.43 -4.69
CA ILE A 33 -11.20 -2.08 -6.07
C ILE A 33 -9.68 -2.05 -6.19
N MET A 34 -8.96 -1.49 -5.21
CA MET A 34 -7.50 -1.55 -5.18
C MET A 34 -7.01 -3.00 -5.15
N HIS A 35 -7.55 -3.84 -4.26
CA HIS A 35 -7.24 -5.27 -4.21
C HIS A 35 -7.48 -5.98 -5.53
N PHE A 36 -8.58 -5.69 -6.21
CA PHE A 36 -8.90 -6.29 -7.52
C PHE A 36 -8.00 -5.78 -8.65
N ARG A 37 -7.58 -4.51 -8.60
CA ARG A 37 -6.70 -3.90 -9.60
C ARG A 37 -5.23 -4.26 -9.39
N ILE A 38 -4.83 -4.60 -8.16
CA ILE A 38 -3.50 -5.07 -7.82
C ILE A 38 -3.27 -6.43 -8.48
N SER A 39 -2.59 -6.41 -9.63
CA SER A 39 -1.99 -7.61 -10.21
C SER A 39 -1.10 -8.28 -9.16
N PRO A 40 -1.37 -9.54 -8.77
CA PRO A 40 -0.79 -10.16 -7.57
C PRO A 40 0.63 -10.71 -7.81
N TYR A 41 1.30 -10.28 -8.87
CA TYR A 41 2.62 -10.79 -9.25
C TYR A 41 3.68 -9.78 -8.82
N PRO A 42 4.25 -9.94 -7.61
CA PRO A 42 5.42 -9.16 -7.21
C PRO A 42 6.62 -9.58 -8.06
N ASP A 43 7.59 -8.66 -8.23
CA ASP A 43 8.77 -8.93 -9.04
C ASP A 43 9.62 -10.08 -8.48
N ILE A 44 9.80 -10.11 -7.16
CA ILE A 44 10.58 -11.14 -6.48
C ILE A 44 9.85 -11.62 -5.23
N VAL A 45 9.80 -12.94 -5.07
CA VAL A 45 9.26 -13.62 -3.88
C VAL A 45 10.35 -14.48 -3.25
N ILE A 46 10.54 -14.31 -1.95
CA ILE A 46 11.36 -15.19 -1.12
C ILE A 46 10.43 -15.93 -0.17
N HIS A 47 10.36 -17.26 -0.32
CA HIS A 47 9.59 -18.14 0.55
C HIS A 47 10.41 -19.38 0.91
N LYS A 48 10.03 -20.05 2.00
CA LYS A 48 10.61 -21.34 2.35
C LYS A 48 9.92 -22.46 1.58
N ARG A 49 10.69 -23.29 0.89
CA ARG A 49 10.14 -24.44 0.15
C ARG A 49 9.37 -25.37 1.09
N ASN A 50 8.30 -25.98 0.57
CA ASN A 50 7.42 -26.92 1.26
C ASN A 50 6.65 -26.34 2.47
N ARG A 51 6.59 -25.00 2.60
CA ARG A 51 5.84 -24.30 3.66
C ARG A 51 5.15 -23.06 3.12
N ASN A 52 3.86 -23.19 2.81
CA ASN A 52 3.04 -22.08 2.32
C ASN A 52 2.65 -21.08 3.44
N ASP A 53 2.93 -21.44 4.70
CA ASP A 53 2.68 -20.62 5.89
C ASP A 53 3.89 -19.75 6.30
N GLU A 54 5.02 -19.85 5.58
CA GLU A 54 6.23 -19.08 5.82
C GLU A 54 6.64 -18.25 4.60
N ASN A 55 5.73 -17.38 4.17
CA ASN A 55 5.99 -16.32 3.20
C ASN A 55 6.93 -15.28 3.83
N ALA A 56 8.18 -15.23 3.37
CA ALA A 56 9.24 -14.48 4.06
C ALA A 56 9.29 -13.02 3.59
N VAL A 57 9.53 -12.81 2.29
CA VAL A 57 9.77 -11.47 1.73
C VAL A 57 9.15 -11.36 0.34
N ILE A 58 8.53 -10.22 0.06
CA ILE A 58 8.28 -9.75 -1.31
C ILE A 58 9.13 -8.53 -1.61
N ILE A 59 9.55 -8.37 -2.85
CA ILE A 59 10.31 -7.22 -3.33
C ILE A 59 9.65 -6.72 -4.61
N GLU A 60 9.36 -5.42 -4.65
CA GLU A 60 9.02 -4.68 -5.87
C GLU A 60 10.22 -3.82 -6.24
N VAL A 61 10.60 -3.84 -7.51
CA VAL A 61 11.79 -3.16 -8.03
C VAL A 61 11.37 -2.12 -9.05
N LYS A 62 11.82 -0.88 -8.85
CA LYS A 62 11.48 0.25 -9.71
C LYS A 62 12.74 0.97 -10.16
N TYR A 63 12.82 1.31 -11.43
CA TYR A 63 13.82 2.28 -11.89
C TYR A 63 13.34 3.70 -11.59
N LYS A 64 14.22 4.56 -11.06
CA LYS A 64 13.87 5.91 -10.61
C LYS A 64 13.26 6.76 -11.73
N ASP A 65 13.67 6.57 -12.98
CA ASP A 65 13.15 7.33 -14.13
C ASP A 65 12.11 6.54 -14.97
N ASP A 66 11.37 5.63 -14.35
CA ASP A 66 10.25 4.91 -14.99
C ASP A 66 9.12 5.89 -15.40
N GLU A 67 8.49 5.63 -16.56
CA GLU A 67 7.46 6.46 -17.19
C GLU A 67 6.21 6.65 -16.32
N ARG A 68 5.94 5.69 -15.42
CA ARG A 68 4.77 5.75 -14.51
C ARG A 68 4.93 6.73 -13.35
N GLY A 69 6.12 7.29 -13.14
CA GLY A 69 6.37 8.31 -12.12
C GLY A 69 5.85 7.95 -10.72
N ASP A 70 5.36 8.96 -10.00
CA ASP A 70 4.93 8.84 -8.60
C ASP A 70 3.71 7.94 -8.41
N GLU A 71 2.73 8.01 -9.31
CA GLU A 71 1.54 7.15 -9.26
C GLU A 71 1.91 5.67 -9.32
N GLY A 72 2.89 5.32 -10.16
CA GLY A 72 3.42 3.96 -10.22
C GLY A 72 4.07 3.54 -8.90
N ARG A 73 4.86 4.41 -8.26
CA ARG A 73 5.51 4.11 -6.97
C ARG A 73 4.49 3.94 -5.85
N GLU A 74 3.47 4.79 -5.80
CA GLU A 74 2.40 4.67 -4.81
C GLU A 74 1.62 3.37 -4.98
N TYR A 75 1.36 2.98 -6.22
CA TYR A 75 0.74 1.70 -6.52
C TYR A 75 1.62 0.53 -6.05
N ASP A 76 2.92 0.53 -6.34
CA ASP A 76 3.85 -0.51 -5.89
C ASP A 76 3.94 -0.58 -4.36
N ARG A 77 3.95 0.55 -3.65
CA ARG A 77 3.86 0.60 -2.19
C ARG A 77 2.54 0.06 -1.67
N ALA A 78 1.42 0.35 -2.33
CA ALA A 78 0.11 -0.18 -1.95
C ALA A 78 0.06 -1.71 -2.09
N LYS A 79 0.65 -2.27 -3.15
CA LYS A 79 0.85 -3.72 -3.28
C LYS A 79 1.61 -4.28 -2.08
N ILE A 80 2.76 -3.70 -1.75
CA ILE A 80 3.61 -4.20 -0.66
C ILE A 80 2.86 -4.19 0.67
N LYS A 81 2.11 -3.13 0.96
CA LYS A 81 1.29 -3.04 2.17
C LYS A 81 0.23 -4.14 2.19
N ALA A 82 -0.47 -4.38 1.09
CA ALA A 82 -1.47 -5.45 1.00
C ALA A 82 -0.87 -6.85 1.17
N PHE A 83 0.33 -7.10 0.63
CA PHE A 83 1.04 -8.37 0.78
C PHE A 83 1.53 -8.63 2.21
N THR A 84 1.90 -7.57 2.94
CA THR A 84 2.46 -7.65 4.30
C THR A 84 1.45 -7.49 5.42
N ASP A 85 0.20 -7.18 5.09
CA ASP A 85 -0.90 -7.10 6.05
C ASP A 85 -1.29 -8.50 6.55
N SER A 86 -1.35 -8.66 7.88
CA SER A 86 -1.68 -9.93 8.53
C SER A 86 -3.13 -10.36 8.35
N GLU A 87 -4.02 -9.39 8.09
CA GLU A 87 -5.45 -9.63 7.90
C GLU A 87 -5.78 -10.04 6.46
N GLN A 88 -4.82 -9.94 5.54
CA GLN A 88 -4.99 -10.26 4.12
C GLN A 88 -4.55 -11.69 3.79
N THR A 89 -4.76 -12.10 2.54
CA THR A 89 -4.53 -13.48 2.06
C THR A 89 -3.06 -13.89 2.06
N HIS A 90 -2.13 -12.99 1.73
CA HIS A 90 -0.75 -13.36 1.39
C HIS A 90 0.22 -13.38 2.58
N LYS A 91 0.01 -12.54 3.60
CA LYS A 91 0.67 -12.59 4.92
C LYS A 91 2.20 -12.69 4.87
N TYR A 92 2.84 -11.97 3.96
CA TYR A 92 4.31 -11.88 3.93
C TYR A 92 4.81 -11.17 5.17
N LYS A 93 5.89 -11.68 5.78
CA LYS A 93 6.44 -11.11 7.02
C LYS A 93 7.11 -9.74 6.78
N CYS A 94 7.69 -9.57 5.60
CA CYS A 94 8.44 -8.39 5.20
C CYS A 94 8.15 -8.05 3.74
N GLY A 95 8.14 -6.77 3.43
CA GLY A 95 8.06 -6.29 2.06
C GLY A 95 9.06 -5.18 1.82
N VAL A 96 9.61 -5.14 0.60
CA VAL A 96 10.66 -4.22 0.23
C VAL A 96 10.27 -3.51 -1.05
N PHE A 97 10.32 -2.18 -1.02
CA PHE A 97 10.33 -1.37 -2.23
C PHE A 97 11.77 -0.98 -2.52
N LEU A 98 12.30 -1.45 -3.64
CA LEU A 98 13.65 -1.16 -4.10
C LEU A 98 13.58 -0.22 -5.30
N GLU A 99 13.89 1.05 -5.08
CA GLU A 99 14.06 2.01 -6.16
C GLU A 99 15.54 2.14 -6.50
N VAL A 100 15.89 2.00 -7.78
CA VAL A 100 17.27 2.04 -8.27
C VAL A 100 17.44 3.07 -9.37
N SER A 101 18.59 3.73 -9.40
CA SER A 101 19.08 4.54 -10.50
C SER A 101 20.52 4.15 -10.84
N SER A 102 21.13 4.85 -11.79
CA SER A 102 22.55 4.67 -12.12
C SER A 102 23.50 5.06 -10.98
N GLN A 103 23.06 5.89 -10.04
CA GLN A 103 23.88 6.47 -8.97
C GLN A 103 23.46 6.05 -7.57
N GLU A 104 22.20 5.66 -7.36
CA GLU A 104 21.70 5.36 -6.03
C GLU A 104 20.71 4.21 -6.00
N ALA A 105 20.58 3.60 -4.83
CA ALA A 105 19.52 2.68 -4.51
C ALA A 105 18.84 3.13 -3.21
N ILE A 106 17.52 3.19 -3.22
CA ILE A 106 16.68 3.49 -2.07
C ILE A 106 15.88 2.23 -1.75
N ILE A 107 15.92 1.81 -0.49
CA ILE A 107 15.25 0.63 0.03
C ILE A 107 14.28 1.09 1.10
N GLU A 108 12.98 0.92 0.86
CA GLU A 108 11.94 1.09 1.86
C GLU A 108 11.48 -0.30 2.36
N VAL A 109 11.36 -0.46 3.67
CA VAL A 109 10.95 -1.72 4.31
C VAL A 109 9.58 -1.58 4.93
N TYR A 110 8.75 -2.60 4.74
CA TYR A 110 7.38 -2.68 5.21
C TYR A 110 7.15 -3.97 6.00
N SER A 111 6.32 -3.89 7.05
CA SER A 111 5.87 -5.05 7.81
C SER A 111 4.49 -4.78 8.41
N LYS A 112 3.62 -5.80 8.48
CA LYS A 112 2.24 -5.67 8.98
C LYS A 112 1.45 -4.56 8.26
N GLY A 113 1.66 -4.42 6.96
CA GLY A 113 1.02 -3.38 6.15
C GLY A 113 1.50 -1.95 6.42
N GLN A 114 2.57 -1.76 7.21
CA GLN A 114 3.08 -0.45 7.62
C GLN A 114 4.51 -0.23 7.13
N TYR A 115 4.86 1.02 6.84
CA TYR A 115 6.23 1.43 6.60
C TYR A 115 7.05 1.33 7.89
N VAL A 116 8.28 0.82 7.78
CA VAL A 116 9.19 0.61 8.91
C VAL A 116 10.38 1.54 8.82
N LEU A 117 11.14 1.50 7.71
CA LEU A 117 12.36 2.28 7.55
C LEU A 117 12.75 2.45 6.09
N THR A 118 13.67 3.40 5.86
CA THR A 118 14.36 3.60 4.59
C THR A 118 15.87 3.54 4.79
N ARG A 119 16.56 3.02 3.78
CA ARG A 119 18.01 3.10 3.59
C ARG A 119 18.30 3.59 2.18
N SER A 120 19.30 4.44 2.04
CA SER A 120 19.83 4.86 0.75
C SER A 120 21.30 4.45 0.63
N PHE A 121 21.69 4.06 -0.57
CA PHE A 121 23.04 3.68 -0.93
C PHE A 121 23.43 4.49 -2.15
N GLN A 122 24.61 5.11 -2.11
CA GLN A 122 25.19 5.76 -3.27
C GLN A 122 26.20 4.81 -3.90
N ARG A 123 26.27 4.80 -5.23
CA ARG A 123 27.32 4.12 -5.97
C ARG A 123 28.64 4.74 -5.56
N GLY A 124 29.49 3.97 -4.86
CA GLY A 124 30.82 4.41 -4.50
C GLY A 124 31.57 4.85 -5.76
N ALA A 125 32.31 5.96 -5.68
CA ALA A 125 33.19 6.40 -6.75
C ALA A 125 34.11 5.23 -7.13
N GLN A 126 34.11 4.85 -8.40
CA GLN A 126 35.15 3.96 -8.93
C GLN A 126 36.46 4.73 -8.79
N ILE A 127 37.39 4.18 -8.01
CA ILE A 127 38.77 4.65 -7.86
C ILE A 127 39.52 4.34 -9.16
#